data_AF-B8CG44-F1
#
_entry.id   AF-B8CG44-F1
#
_cell.length_a   1.000
_cell.length_b   1.000
_cell.length_c   1.000
_cell.angle_alpha   90.00
_cell.angle_beta   90.00
_cell.angle_gamma   90.00
#
_symmetry.space_group_name_H-M   'P 1'
#
loop_
_entity.id
_entity.type
_entity.pdbx_description
1 polymer ?
#
loop_
_entity_poly.entity_id
_entity_poly.type
_entity_poly.pdbx_seq_one_letter_code
_entity_poly.pdbx_strand_id
1 'polypeptide(L)'
;PPKGVYLHGGVGCGKTYCMNLFYDALPSDASKQKVHFHKFMLNVHKQMHKAKMINKLQGDAILENVLQTILEEGKVICFDEFQVTDIADALILKRLFTGLLEDGAVIVATSNRPPRDLYKGGLQRDLFLPFIDLLEETSVVVSMWESDMDYRLVGVSSESHNRGPHRVYFVDGKDDDGRGKSSKDEFEELFNTLTKGSLINSVILDVQGRQVFVPKASEEYGIARFSFYDLCGKAKGAADYLAIGERFHTVFIEDVPKLRYHEVNLVRRWITLIDALYECHVKMVVHAATTPDEMFTVDLENEHCDEVFAFDRTRSRMEEMRSEAYLKKKWVGSRPR
;
A
#
# COMPACT_ATOMS: atom_id res chain seq x y z
N PRO A 1 1.22 -14.62 24.38
CA PRO A 1 -0.02 -13.83 24.17
C PRO A 1 -0.28 -13.70 22.65
N PRO A 2 -1.50 -13.39 22.20
CA PRO A 2 -1.74 -13.07 20.79
C PRO A 2 -0.95 -11.81 20.39
N LYS A 3 -0.64 -11.67 19.09
CA LYS A 3 -0.01 -10.45 18.58
C LYS A 3 -0.93 -9.24 18.77
N GLY A 4 -0.33 -8.11 19.07
CA GLY A 4 -0.98 -6.81 19.04
C GLY A 4 -1.34 -6.34 17.63
N VAL A 5 -1.85 -5.12 17.51
CA VAL A 5 -2.15 -4.49 16.22
C VAL A 5 -1.59 -3.07 16.20
N TYR A 6 -0.90 -2.70 15.12
CA TYR A 6 -0.41 -1.35 14.90
C TYR A 6 -1.03 -0.78 13.63
N LEU A 7 -2.03 0.09 13.76
CA LEU A 7 -2.72 0.77 12.68
C LEU A 7 -2.01 2.08 12.34
N HIS A 8 -1.53 2.24 11.11
CA HIS A 8 -0.89 3.51 10.69
C HIS A 8 -1.47 4.08 9.40
N GLY A 9 -1.59 5.40 9.30
CA GLY A 9 -2.39 6.02 8.23
C GLY A 9 -2.42 7.55 8.31
N GLY A 10 -2.90 8.23 7.27
CA GLY A 10 -3.03 9.70 7.27
C GLY A 10 -4.08 10.23 8.24
N VAL A 11 -4.14 11.55 8.41
CA VAL A 11 -5.22 12.18 9.20
C VAL A 11 -6.56 11.87 8.53
N GLY A 12 -7.57 11.49 9.32
CA GLY A 12 -8.93 11.23 8.81
C GLY A 12 -9.18 9.84 8.22
N CYS A 13 -8.18 8.95 8.13
CA CYS A 13 -8.36 7.61 7.54
C CYS A 13 -9.03 6.56 8.47
N GLY A 14 -9.75 7.01 9.52
CA GLY A 14 -10.55 6.12 10.37
C GLY A 14 -9.80 5.27 11.41
N LYS A 15 -8.49 5.47 11.64
CA LYS A 15 -7.71 4.65 12.61
C LYS A 15 -8.32 4.57 14.00
N THR A 16 -8.57 5.74 14.58
CA THR A 16 -9.17 5.85 15.92
C THR A 16 -10.56 5.25 15.94
N TYR A 17 -11.32 5.35 14.84
CA TYR A 17 -12.63 4.72 14.72
C TYR A 17 -12.53 3.19 14.72
N CYS A 18 -11.65 2.59 13.93
CA CYS A 18 -11.42 1.14 13.92
C CYS A 18 -10.94 0.62 15.28
N MET A 19 -10.02 1.34 15.93
CA MET A 19 -9.59 1.00 17.29
C MET A 19 -10.73 1.10 18.30
N ASN A 20 -11.60 2.11 18.21
CA ASN A 20 -12.77 2.23 19.07
C ASN A 20 -13.74 1.07 18.86
N LEU A 21 -14.03 0.69 17.61
CA LEU A 21 -14.86 -0.49 17.31
C LEU A 21 -14.28 -1.77 17.92
N PHE A 22 -12.97 -1.98 17.80
CA PHE A 22 -12.29 -3.09 18.47
C PHE A 22 -12.45 -3.02 19.99
N TYR A 23 -12.18 -1.87 20.59
CA TYR A 23 -12.27 -1.67 22.04
C TYR A 23 -13.68 -1.94 22.56
N ASP A 24 -14.70 -1.46 21.85
CA ASP A 24 -16.11 -1.61 22.24
C ASP A 24 -16.63 -3.04 22.01
N ALA A 25 -16.09 -3.76 21.02
CA ALA A 25 -16.43 -5.16 20.74
C ALA A 25 -15.85 -6.16 21.75
N LEU A 26 -14.83 -5.77 22.53
CA LEU A 26 -14.28 -6.63 23.58
C LEU A 26 -15.32 -6.90 24.68
N PRO A 27 -15.34 -8.13 25.25
CA PRO A 27 -16.23 -8.48 26.35
C PRO A 27 -16.24 -7.44 27.47
N SER A 28 -17.39 -7.26 28.13
CA SER A 28 -17.55 -6.23 29.17
C SER A 28 -16.68 -6.44 30.40
N ASP A 29 -16.27 -7.69 30.66
CA ASP A 29 -15.37 -8.11 31.73
C ASP A 29 -13.90 -8.13 31.31
N ALA A 30 -13.58 -7.81 30.06
CA ALA A 30 -12.21 -7.72 29.59
C ALA A 30 -11.46 -6.58 30.31
N SER A 31 -10.30 -6.90 30.87
CA SER A 31 -9.36 -5.91 31.42
C SER A 31 -8.75 -5.09 30.28
N LYS A 32 -9.34 -3.92 29.98
CA LYS A 32 -8.98 -3.06 28.84
C LYS A 32 -8.87 -1.60 29.27
N GLN A 33 -7.94 -0.90 28.64
CA GLN A 33 -7.75 0.54 28.82
C GLN A 33 -7.48 1.22 27.47
N LYS A 34 -7.90 2.48 27.35
CA LYS A 34 -7.64 3.33 26.18
C LYS A 34 -7.03 4.65 26.62
N VAL A 35 -5.90 5.01 26.02
CA VAL A 35 -5.12 6.18 26.44
C VAL A 35 -4.38 6.81 25.26
N HIS A 36 -4.28 8.14 25.24
CA HIS A 36 -3.38 8.83 24.31
C HIS A 36 -1.93 8.59 24.69
N PHE A 37 -1.09 8.24 23.73
CA PHE A 37 0.28 7.80 23.99
C PHE A 37 1.11 8.84 24.76
N HIS A 38 1.03 10.12 24.40
CA HIS A 38 1.75 11.18 25.13
C HIS A 38 1.33 11.28 26.59
N LYS A 39 0.01 11.17 26.88
CA LYS A 39 -0.52 11.19 28.24
C LYS A 39 -0.05 9.97 29.04
N PHE A 40 0.03 8.81 28.39
CA PHE A 40 0.57 7.60 28.98
C PHE A 40 2.03 7.77 29.38
N MET A 41 2.89 8.28 28.49
CA MET A 41 4.31 8.50 28.80
C MET A 41 4.52 9.49 29.95
N LEU A 42 3.72 10.57 30.01
CA LEU A 42 3.74 11.49 31.15
C LEU A 42 3.36 10.79 32.47
N ASN A 43 2.39 9.88 32.45
CA ASN A 43 2.01 9.09 33.63
C ASN A 43 3.14 8.13 34.03
N VAL A 44 3.76 7.45 33.08
CA VAL A 44 4.92 6.55 33.30
C VAL A 44 6.04 7.30 34.02
N HIS A 45 6.48 8.45 33.48
CA HIS A 45 7.55 9.25 34.10
C HIS A 45 7.17 9.72 35.51
N LYS A 46 5.91 10.13 35.72
CA LYS A 46 5.41 10.52 37.04
C LYS A 46 5.46 9.36 38.04
N GLN A 47 5.06 8.16 37.61
CA GLN A 47 5.09 6.96 38.45
C GLN A 47 6.53 6.55 38.77
N MET A 48 7.44 6.58 37.79
CA MET A 48 8.86 6.30 38.02
C MET A 48 9.48 7.27 39.02
N HIS A 49 9.18 8.57 38.89
CA HIS A 49 9.65 9.58 39.83
C HIS A 49 9.11 9.33 41.24
N LYS A 50 7.82 8.97 41.37
CA LYS A 50 7.20 8.61 42.64
C LYS A 50 7.85 7.38 43.27
N ALA A 51 8.07 6.32 42.49
CA ALA A 51 8.73 5.09 42.92
C ALA A 51 10.16 5.36 43.42
N LYS A 52 10.90 6.23 42.73
CA LYS A 52 12.27 6.63 43.13
C LYS A 52 12.30 7.48 44.40
N MET A 53 11.43 8.49 44.50
CA MET A 53 11.49 9.47 45.60
C MET A 53 10.78 9.02 46.87
N ILE A 54 9.61 8.40 46.74
CA ILE A 54 8.76 8.02 47.88
C ILE A 54 9.09 6.60 48.31
N ASN A 55 9.06 5.66 47.38
CA ASN A 55 9.26 4.23 47.68
C ASN A 55 10.75 3.85 47.77
N LYS A 56 11.67 4.79 47.48
CA LYS A 56 13.12 4.61 47.45
C LYS A 56 13.57 3.42 46.60
N LEU A 57 12.78 3.06 45.59
CA LEU A 57 13.12 1.99 44.65
C LEU A 57 14.27 2.42 43.75
N GLN A 58 15.09 1.46 43.33
CA GLN A 58 16.24 1.69 42.45
C GLN A 58 16.28 0.68 41.31
N GLY A 59 16.89 1.08 40.20
CA GLY A 59 17.10 0.20 39.04
C GLY A 59 15.78 -0.37 38.51
N ASP A 60 15.77 -1.69 38.31
CA ASP A 60 14.69 -2.41 37.63
C ASP A 60 13.39 -2.46 38.46
N ALA A 61 13.50 -2.41 39.79
CA ALA A 61 12.34 -2.39 40.69
C ALA A 61 11.42 -1.17 40.48
N ILE A 62 11.96 -0.06 39.93
CA ILE A 62 11.14 1.09 39.54
C ILE A 62 10.22 0.70 38.38
N LEU A 63 10.76 0.06 37.35
CA LEU A 63 10.02 -0.31 36.15
C LEU A 63 8.97 -1.38 36.48
N GLU A 64 9.33 -2.39 37.27
CA GLU A 64 8.39 -3.42 37.74
C GLU A 64 7.17 -2.81 38.47
N ASN A 65 7.40 -1.81 39.33
CA ASN A 65 6.31 -1.12 40.03
C ASN A 65 5.38 -0.37 39.06
N VAL A 66 5.94 0.27 38.02
CA VAL A 66 5.16 0.94 36.99
C VAL A 66 4.38 -0.07 36.13
N LEU A 67 5.00 -1.19 35.75
CA LEU A 67 4.35 -2.26 34.98
C LEU A 67 3.13 -2.82 35.70
N GLN A 68 3.27 -3.15 37.00
CA GLN A 68 2.15 -3.62 37.81
C GLN A 68 0.99 -2.62 37.81
N THR A 69 1.29 -1.34 38.02
CA THR A 69 0.28 -0.28 38.02
C THR A 69 -0.45 -0.18 36.67
N ILE A 70 0.28 -0.27 35.56
CA ILE A 70 -0.34 -0.23 34.21
C ILE A 70 -1.22 -1.46 33.98
N LEU A 71 -0.77 -2.65 34.38
CA LEU A 71 -1.48 -3.90 34.16
C LEU A 71 -2.75 -4.02 35.02
N GLU A 72 -2.77 -3.37 36.19
CA GLU A 72 -3.98 -3.22 37.00
C GLU A 72 -5.06 -2.37 36.31
N GLU A 73 -4.66 -1.36 35.54
CA GLU A 73 -5.58 -0.52 34.76
C GLU A 73 -6.14 -1.25 33.53
N GLY A 74 -5.37 -2.17 32.93
CA GLY A 74 -5.84 -2.94 31.78
C GLY A 74 -4.76 -3.78 31.11
N LYS A 75 -5.09 -5.03 30.77
CA LYS A 75 -4.21 -5.94 29.99
C LYS A 75 -4.29 -5.72 28.48
N VAL A 76 -5.43 -5.25 27.96
CA VAL A 76 -5.54 -4.79 26.56
C VAL A 76 -5.36 -3.28 26.54
N ILE A 77 -4.24 -2.81 25.99
CA ILE A 77 -3.84 -1.40 26.03
C ILE A 77 -4.01 -0.81 24.64
N CYS A 78 -5.00 0.08 24.49
CA CYS A 78 -5.27 0.79 23.25
C CYS A 78 -4.63 2.19 23.29
N PHE A 79 -3.51 2.36 22.57
CA PHE A 79 -2.82 3.63 22.40
C PHE A 79 -3.36 4.40 21.19
N ASP A 80 -3.97 5.55 21.46
CA ASP A 80 -4.30 6.50 20.40
C ASP A 80 -3.15 7.48 20.17
N GLU A 81 -2.94 7.85 18.90
CA GLU A 81 -1.90 8.81 18.48
C GLU A 81 -0.48 8.43 18.96
N PHE A 82 -0.08 7.19 18.70
CA PHE A 82 1.25 6.69 19.00
C PHE A 82 2.33 7.46 18.21
N GLN A 83 2.96 8.42 18.85
CA GLN A 83 4.03 9.22 18.30
C GLN A 83 5.13 9.43 19.34
N VAL A 84 6.38 9.21 18.94
CA VAL A 84 7.55 9.43 19.79
C VAL A 84 8.32 10.63 19.25
N THR A 85 8.52 11.64 20.11
CA THR A 85 9.28 12.85 19.76
C THR A 85 10.43 13.11 20.72
N ASP A 86 10.35 12.62 21.96
CA ASP A 86 11.35 12.83 23.00
C ASP A 86 12.35 11.67 23.06
N ILE A 87 13.62 11.98 23.29
CA ILE A 87 14.68 11.00 23.53
C ILE A 87 14.47 10.25 24.86
N ALA A 88 13.96 10.91 25.89
CA ALA A 88 13.72 10.29 27.19
C ALA A 88 12.69 9.14 27.07
N ASP A 89 11.65 9.35 26.26
CA ASP A 89 10.66 8.33 25.92
C ASP A 89 11.30 7.20 25.11
N ALA A 90 12.08 7.55 24.08
CA ALA A 90 12.74 6.59 23.21
C ALA A 90 13.61 5.58 23.98
N LEU A 91 14.35 6.04 25.00
CA LEU A 91 15.26 5.21 25.79
C LEU A 91 14.55 4.20 26.70
N ILE A 92 13.33 4.50 27.16
CA ILE A 92 12.60 3.60 28.08
C ILE A 92 11.64 2.65 27.37
N LEU A 93 11.12 3.03 26.21
CA LEU A 93 10.02 2.32 25.55
C LEU A 93 10.30 0.84 25.32
N LYS A 94 11.53 0.48 24.92
CA LYS A 94 11.93 -0.92 24.76
C LYS A 94 11.68 -1.73 26.02
N ARG A 95 12.22 -1.26 27.15
CA ARG A 95 12.15 -1.97 28.43
C ARG A 95 10.72 -2.05 28.94
N LEU A 96 9.99 -0.95 28.83
CA LEU A 96 8.59 -0.87 29.25
C LEU A 96 7.72 -1.85 28.45
N PHE A 97 7.81 -1.83 27.12
CA PHE A 97 6.98 -2.69 26.27
C PHE A 97 7.37 -4.16 26.42
N THR A 98 8.66 -4.47 26.57
CA THR A 98 9.11 -5.85 26.83
C THR A 98 8.43 -6.41 28.08
N GLY A 99 8.49 -5.68 29.21
CA GLY A 99 7.84 -6.13 30.45
C GLY A 99 6.33 -6.24 30.34
N LEU A 100 5.66 -5.28 29.68
CA LEU A 100 4.21 -5.37 29.45
C LEU A 100 3.84 -6.65 28.67
N LEU A 101 4.61 -6.98 27.63
CA LEU A 101 4.35 -8.13 26.77
C LEU A 101 4.67 -9.45 27.46
N GLU A 102 5.73 -9.51 28.27
CA GLU A 102 6.10 -10.66 29.10
C GLU A 102 5.00 -10.98 30.14
N ASP A 103 4.39 -9.96 30.73
CA ASP A 103 3.27 -10.08 31.66
C ASP A 103 1.90 -10.29 30.96
N GLY A 104 1.92 -10.47 29.65
CA GLY A 104 0.76 -10.88 28.86
C GLY A 104 -0.15 -9.74 28.39
N ALA A 105 0.32 -8.49 28.40
CA ALA A 105 -0.42 -7.39 27.78
C ALA A 105 -0.55 -7.58 26.26
N VAL A 106 -1.65 -7.08 25.71
CA VAL A 106 -1.89 -7.01 24.27
C VAL A 106 -2.02 -5.55 23.90
N ILE A 107 -1.20 -5.11 22.94
CA ILE A 107 -1.09 -3.71 22.57
C ILE A 107 -1.82 -3.48 21.24
N VAL A 108 -2.71 -2.50 21.23
CA VAL A 108 -3.34 -1.99 20.00
C VAL A 108 -2.99 -0.51 19.90
N ALA A 109 -2.42 -0.09 18.78
CA ALA A 109 -1.95 1.28 18.60
C ALA A 109 -2.44 1.88 17.29
N THR A 110 -2.74 3.18 17.30
CA THR A 110 -2.96 3.98 16.09
C THR A 110 -1.83 5.00 15.93
N SER A 111 -1.36 5.23 14.70
CA SER A 111 -0.31 6.23 14.44
C SER A 111 -0.47 6.90 13.08
N ASN A 112 0.08 8.11 12.96
CA ASN A 112 0.23 8.77 11.67
C ASN A 112 1.52 8.37 10.94
N ARG A 113 2.33 7.45 11.49
CA ARG A 113 3.60 7.00 10.91
C ARG A 113 3.71 5.48 10.99
N PRO A 114 4.34 4.80 10.01
CA PRO A 114 4.70 3.40 10.17
C PRO A 114 5.75 3.24 11.29
N PRO A 115 5.91 2.03 11.88
CA PRO A 115 6.85 1.79 12.98
C PRO A 115 8.27 2.29 12.70
N ARG A 116 8.80 2.01 11.50
CA ARG A 116 10.14 2.48 11.09
C ARG A 116 10.29 3.99 11.11
N ASP A 117 9.22 4.76 10.92
CA ASP A 117 9.27 6.22 10.87
C ASP A 117 8.89 6.90 12.19
N LEU A 118 8.56 6.14 13.24
CA LEU A 118 8.10 6.66 14.53
C LEU A 118 9.04 7.71 15.16
N TYR A 119 10.36 7.47 15.07
CA TYR A 119 11.40 8.35 15.62
C TYR A 119 12.44 8.72 14.55
N LYS A 120 11.98 8.95 13.31
CA LYS A 120 12.87 9.29 12.18
C LYS A 120 13.50 10.65 12.40
N GLY A 121 14.83 10.73 12.32
CA GLY A 121 15.59 11.96 12.59
C GLY A 121 15.73 12.32 14.07
N GLY A 122 15.27 11.45 14.98
CA GLY A 122 15.45 11.64 16.42
C GLY A 122 16.91 11.45 16.86
N LEU A 123 17.27 12.06 17.99
CA LEU A 123 18.62 12.00 18.54
C LEU A 123 18.93 10.59 19.05
N GLN A 124 20.10 10.04 18.74
CA GLN A 124 20.49 8.65 19.08
C GLN A 124 19.48 7.59 18.60
N ARG A 125 18.91 7.76 17.40
CA ARG A 125 17.95 6.83 16.80
C ARG A 125 18.37 5.35 16.85
N ASP A 126 19.67 5.05 16.76
CA ASP A 126 20.18 3.67 16.82
C ASP A 126 19.80 2.94 18.12
N LEU A 127 19.67 3.67 19.24
CA LEU A 127 19.20 3.12 20.51
C LEU A 127 17.71 2.79 20.50
N PHE A 128 16.94 3.39 19.58
CA PHE A 128 15.51 3.20 19.43
C PHE A 128 15.16 2.10 18.43
N LEU A 129 16.05 1.77 17.48
CA LEU A 129 15.81 0.69 16.50
C LEU A 129 15.38 -0.63 17.15
N PRO A 130 16.00 -1.10 18.26
CA PRO A 130 15.57 -2.34 18.89
C PRO A 130 14.15 -2.31 19.48
N PHE A 131 13.59 -1.13 19.74
CA PHE A 131 12.17 -1.01 20.11
C PHE A 131 11.27 -1.14 18.87
N ILE A 132 11.69 -0.59 17.73
CA ILE A 132 10.98 -0.76 16.46
C ILE A 132 10.90 -2.25 16.11
N ASP A 133 12.01 -2.98 16.25
CA ASP A 133 12.06 -4.42 15.99
C ASP A 133 11.08 -5.18 16.90
N LEU A 134 11.10 -4.90 18.21
CA LEU A 134 10.15 -5.47 19.18
C LEU A 134 8.69 -5.19 18.77
N LEU A 135 8.39 -3.95 18.35
CA LEU A 135 7.04 -3.55 17.97
C LEU A 135 6.57 -4.26 16.70
N GLU A 136 7.44 -4.40 15.69
CA GLU A 136 7.16 -5.13 14.45
C GLU A 136 7.00 -6.65 14.68
N GLU A 137 7.78 -7.24 15.60
CA GLU A 137 7.71 -8.66 15.91
C GLU A 137 6.41 -9.03 16.65
N THR A 138 5.99 -8.17 17.57
CA THR A 138 4.90 -8.44 18.51
C THR A 138 3.55 -7.89 18.06
N SER A 139 3.51 -7.11 16.98
CA SER A 139 2.29 -6.54 16.43
C SER A 139 2.05 -6.94 14.97
N VAL A 140 0.78 -7.08 14.60
CA VAL A 140 0.37 -7.06 13.19
C VAL A 140 0.31 -5.61 12.74
N VAL A 141 1.24 -5.22 11.87
CA VAL A 141 1.31 -3.85 11.33
C VAL A 141 0.34 -3.73 10.16
N VAL A 142 -0.63 -2.84 10.29
CA VAL A 142 -1.70 -2.63 9.31
C VAL A 142 -1.66 -1.19 8.82
N SER A 143 -1.42 -1.02 7.52
CA SER A 143 -1.54 0.28 6.87
C SER A 143 -3.01 0.60 6.59
N MET A 144 -3.46 1.70 7.19
CA MET A 144 -4.71 2.41 6.92
C MET A 144 -4.49 3.67 6.06
N TRP A 145 -3.25 3.93 5.63
CA TRP A 145 -3.09 4.65 4.37
C TRP A 145 -3.89 3.85 3.36
N GLU A 146 -4.81 4.54 2.69
CA GLU A 146 -5.56 4.07 1.52
C GLU A 146 -4.79 2.95 0.83
N SER A 147 -5.45 1.81 0.59
CA SER A 147 -4.84 0.58 0.08
C SER A 147 -4.06 0.80 -1.23
N ASP A 148 -2.85 1.34 -1.14
CA ASP A 148 -1.92 1.54 -2.26
C ASP A 148 -0.94 0.37 -2.33
N MET A 149 -0.89 -0.51 -1.32
CA MET A 149 -0.16 -1.77 -1.35
C MET A 149 -1.14 -2.95 -1.35
N ASP A 150 -1.62 -3.29 -2.54
CA ASP A 150 -2.23 -4.59 -2.74
C ASP A 150 -1.13 -5.67 -2.85
N TYR A 151 -0.84 -6.34 -1.74
CA TYR A 151 0.10 -7.47 -1.68
C TYR A 151 -0.28 -8.64 -2.60
N ARG A 152 -1.50 -8.66 -3.16
CA ARG A 152 -1.93 -9.67 -4.14
C ARG A 152 -1.20 -9.57 -5.49
N LEU A 153 -0.68 -8.39 -5.82
CA LEU A 153 0.22 -8.19 -6.97
C LEU A 153 1.67 -8.63 -6.64
N VAL A 154 2.03 -8.68 -5.35
CA VAL A 154 3.41 -8.82 -4.84
C VAL A 154 3.67 -10.17 -4.14
N GLY A 155 2.68 -11.05 -3.94
CA GLY A 155 2.96 -12.35 -3.32
C GLY A 155 1.79 -13.33 -3.30
N VAL A 156 1.83 -14.28 -4.23
CA VAL A 156 1.59 -15.70 -3.91
C VAL A 156 2.89 -16.43 -4.27
N SER A 157 3.84 -16.46 -3.34
CA SER A 157 5.06 -17.26 -3.49
C SER A 157 5.00 -18.44 -2.53
N SER A 158 4.70 -19.63 -3.08
CA SER A 158 5.32 -20.91 -2.69
C SER A 158 4.56 -22.06 -3.37
N GLU A 159 5.09 -22.57 -4.50
CA GLU A 159 5.23 -24.03 -4.77
C GLU A 159 5.58 -24.40 -6.22
N SER A 160 5.51 -23.50 -7.21
CA SER A 160 5.87 -23.85 -8.59
C SER A 160 7.18 -23.22 -9.04
N HIS A 161 8.27 -23.98 -8.91
CA HIS A 161 9.63 -23.68 -9.36
C HIS A 161 9.80 -23.56 -10.91
N ASN A 162 8.75 -23.18 -11.65
CA ASN A 162 8.85 -23.02 -13.11
C ASN A 162 7.83 -22.03 -13.72
N ARG A 163 7.13 -21.23 -12.91
CA ARG A 163 6.20 -20.18 -13.37
C ARG A 163 6.56 -18.89 -12.65
N GLY A 164 7.17 -17.95 -13.39
CA GLY A 164 7.79 -16.74 -12.84
C GLY A 164 6.83 -15.85 -12.02
N PRO A 165 7.38 -14.96 -11.18
CA PRO A 165 6.61 -14.18 -10.23
C PRO A 165 5.93 -12.99 -10.95
N HIS A 166 4.66 -12.69 -10.61
CA HIS A 166 3.90 -11.48 -10.99
C HIS A 166 3.37 -11.39 -12.45
N ARG A 167 2.26 -12.07 -12.76
CA ARG A 167 1.51 -11.86 -14.03
C ARG A 167 0.66 -10.58 -13.97
N VAL A 168 1.28 -9.43 -14.22
CA VAL A 168 0.55 -8.18 -14.53
C VAL A 168 0.40 -7.94 -16.05
N TYR A 169 0.88 -8.90 -16.86
CA TYR A 169 0.82 -8.85 -18.32
C TYR A 169 0.41 -10.23 -18.84
N PHE A 170 -0.74 -10.29 -19.52
CA PHE A 170 -1.37 -11.50 -20.03
C PHE A 170 -1.31 -11.49 -21.57
N VAL A 171 -0.83 -12.58 -22.17
CA VAL A 171 -0.67 -12.70 -23.63
C VAL A 171 -1.51 -13.84 -24.18
N ASP A 172 -2.25 -13.58 -25.25
CA ASP A 172 -2.98 -14.62 -25.97
C ASP A 172 -1.99 -15.59 -26.66
N GLY A 173 -2.06 -16.89 -26.33
CA GLY A 173 -1.47 -17.95 -27.17
C GLY A 173 -0.10 -18.54 -26.77
N LYS A 174 0.37 -18.44 -25.52
CA LYS A 174 1.59 -19.19 -25.07
C LYS A 174 1.38 -20.21 -23.95
N ASP A 175 0.20 -20.27 -23.31
CA ASP A 175 -0.11 -21.22 -22.22
C ASP A 175 -1.36 -22.09 -22.47
N ASP A 176 -1.90 -22.08 -23.69
CA ASP A 176 -3.10 -22.85 -24.02
C ASP A 176 -2.74 -24.32 -24.32
N ASP A 177 -2.29 -25.04 -23.30
CA ASP A 177 -2.10 -26.51 -23.32
C ASP A 177 -3.46 -27.27 -23.35
N GLY A 178 -4.56 -26.61 -23.72
CA GLY A 178 -5.89 -27.20 -23.86
C GLY A 178 -6.52 -27.74 -22.57
N ARG A 179 -5.92 -27.44 -21.40
CA ARG A 179 -6.38 -27.88 -20.06
C ARG A 179 -6.30 -26.80 -18.97
N GLY A 180 -5.91 -25.58 -19.31
CA GLY A 180 -5.74 -24.45 -18.37
C GLY A 180 -6.79 -23.34 -18.57
N LYS A 181 -6.93 -22.45 -17.58
CA LYS A 181 -7.69 -21.19 -17.71
C LYS A 181 -7.06 -20.33 -18.80
N SER A 182 -7.86 -19.61 -19.58
CA SER A 182 -7.33 -18.68 -20.59
C SER A 182 -6.64 -17.47 -19.96
N SER A 183 -5.74 -16.82 -20.70
CA SER A 183 -5.14 -15.51 -20.35
C SER A 183 -6.19 -14.49 -19.90
N LYS A 184 -7.34 -14.51 -20.57
CA LYS A 184 -8.47 -13.62 -20.30
C LYS A 184 -9.19 -13.97 -19.00
N ASP A 185 -9.36 -15.26 -18.71
CA ASP A 185 -9.96 -15.71 -17.44
C ASP A 185 -9.09 -15.32 -16.23
N GLU A 186 -7.76 -15.45 -16.35
CA GLU A 186 -6.82 -15.02 -15.29
C GLU A 186 -6.86 -13.49 -15.08
N PHE A 187 -6.95 -12.72 -16.17
CA PHE A 187 -7.11 -11.27 -16.11
C PHE A 187 -8.42 -10.87 -15.42
N GLU A 188 -9.52 -11.54 -15.72
CA GLU A 188 -10.81 -11.31 -15.07
C GLU A 188 -10.82 -11.72 -13.59
N GLU A 189 -10.21 -12.85 -13.26
CA GLU A 189 -10.06 -13.31 -11.88
C GLU A 189 -9.25 -12.31 -11.04
N LEU A 190 -8.16 -11.78 -11.60
CA LEU A 190 -7.38 -10.74 -10.95
C LEU A 190 -8.19 -9.46 -10.77
N PHE A 191 -8.94 -9.02 -11.78
CA PHE A 191 -9.81 -7.84 -11.66
C PHE A 191 -10.86 -8.01 -10.56
N ASN A 192 -11.57 -9.13 -10.55
CA ASN A 192 -12.59 -9.45 -9.53
C ASN A 192 -11.99 -9.57 -8.13
N THR A 193 -10.80 -10.17 -8.04
CA THR A 193 -10.05 -10.26 -6.79
C THR A 193 -9.72 -8.87 -6.28
N LEU A 194 -9.05 -8.03 -7.09
CA LEU A 194 -8.60 -6.69 -6.65
C LEU A 194 -9.76 -5.80 -6.24
N THR A 195 -10.88 -5.84 -6.98
CA THR A 195 -12.10 -5.10 -6.69
C THR A 195 -12.96 -5.70 -5.57
N LYS A 196 -12.62 -6.90 -5.06
CA LYS A 196 -13.35 -7.60 -3.98
C LYS A 196 -14.87 -7.71 -4.21
N GLY A 197 -15.30 -7.77 -5.48
CA GLY A 197 -16.73 -7.80 -5.83
C GLY A 197 -17.47 -6.48 -5.57
N SER A 198 -16.77 -5.36 -5.46
CA SER A 198 -17.36 -4.01 -5.35
C SER A 198 -18.25 -3.69 -6.54
N LEU A 199 -19.14 -2.71 -6.38
CA LEU A 199 -19.92 -2.16 -7.50
C LEU A 199 -19.00 -1.54 -8.55
N ILE A 200 -19.10 -2.04 -9.78
CA ILE A 200 -18.38 -1.51 -10.94
C ILE A 200 -19.31 -0.59 -11.71
N ASN A 201 -18.97 0.69 -11.74
CA ASN A 201 -19.77 1.72 -12.42
C ASN A 201 -18.92 2.45 -13.46
N SER A 202 -19.57 3.09 -14.43
CA SER A 202 -18.90 4.05 -15.30
C SER A 202 -18.71 5.38 -14.59
N VAL A 203 -17.54 6.01 -14.75
CA VAL A 203 -17.19 7.29 -14.11
C VAL A 203 -16.83 8.31 -15.17
N ILE A 204 -17.10 9.59 -14.92
CA ILE A 204 -16.67 10.71 -15.76
C ILE A 204 -15.72 11.58 -14.95
N LEU A 205 -14.50 11.78 -15.45
CA LEU A 205 -13.55 12.72 -14.86
C LEU A 205 -13.67 14.06 -15.56
N ASP A 206 -13.72 15.15 -14.80
CA ASP A 206 -13.63 16.51 -15.34
C ASP A 206 -12.17 16.95 -15.39
N VAL A 207 -11.68 17.24 -16.59
CA VAL A 207 -10.29 17.61 -16.88
C VAL A 207 -10.30 18.90 -17.67
N GLN A 208 -10.09 20.03 -16.99
CA GLN A 208 -9.99 21.36 -17.62
C GLN A 208 -11.16 21.66 -18.58
N GLY A 209 -12.39 21.30 -18.20
CA GLY A 209 -13.59 21.51 -19.02
C GLY A 209 -13.84 20.42 -20.08
N ARG A 210 -13.08 19.32 -20.05
CA ARG A 210 -13.32 18.10 -20.85
C ARG A 210 -13.80 16.97 -19.96
N GLN A 211 -14.64 16.10 -20.51
CA GLN A 211 -15.13 14.91 -19.82
C GLN A 211 -14.39 13.66 -20.30
N VAL A 212 -13.67 13.00 -19.38
CA VAL A 212 -12.97 11.75 -19.64
C VAL A 212 -13.83 10.60 -19.13
N PHE A 213 -14.45 9.87 -20.06
CA PHE A 213 -15.25 8.69 -19.72
C PHE A 213 -14.36 7.50 -19.34
N VAL A 214 -14.67 6.89 -18.20
CA VAL A 214 -14.09 5.67 -17.64
C VAL A 214 -15.17 4.57 -17.67
N PRO A 215 -15.08 3.58 -18.57
CA PRO A 215 -16.17 2.61 -18.79
C PRO A 215 -16.51 1.76 -17.57
N LYS A 216 -15.47 1.28 -16.87
CA LYS A 216 -15.60 0.42 -15.69
C LYS A 216 -14.62 0.91 -14.63
N ALA A 217 -15.13 1.30 -13.48
CA ALA A 217 -14.32 1.70 -12.35
C ALA A 217 -14.90 1.18 -11.05
N SER A 218 -13.99 0.84 -10.14
CA SER A 218 -14.26 0.71 -8.72
C SER A 218 -13.59 1.89 -8.02
N GLU A 219 -14.34 2.95 -7.75
CA GLU A 219 -13.81 4.16 -7.12
C GLU A 219 -13.37 3.90 -5.67
N GLU A 220 -14.09 3.02 -4.97
CA GLU A 220 -13.76 2.58 -3.60
C GLU A 220 -12.35 1.98 -3.53
N TYR A 221 -12.01 1.15 -4.52
CA TYR A 221 -10.73 0.45 -4.60
C TYR A 221 -9.72 1.13 -5.53
N GLY A 222 -10.01 2.33 -6.04
CA GLY A 222 -9.07 3.07 -6.90
C GLY A 222 -8.64 2.31 -8.18
N ILE A 223 -9.53 1.45 -8.72
CA ILE A 223 -9.24 0.62 -9.89
C ILE A 223 -10.10 1.07 -11.07
N ALA A 224 -9.49 1.27 -12.24
CA ALA A 224 -10.20 1.47 -13.50
C ALA A 224 -9.87 0.37 -14.51
N ARG A 225 -10.83 0.06 -15.40
CA ARG A 225 -10.68 -0.87 -16.52
C ARG A 225 -11.12 -0.21 -17.81
N PHE A 226 -10.28 -0.35 -18.83
CA PHE A 226 -10.48 0.19 -20.16
C PHE A 226 -10.14 -0.85 -21.21
N SER A 227 -10.81 -0.80 -22.36
CA SER A 227 -10.24 -1.40 -23.58
C SER A 227 -9.11 -0.53 -24.14
N PHE A 228 -8.20 -1.11 -24.91
CA PHE A 228 -7.18 -0.35 -25.63
C PHE A 228 -7.78 0.80 -26.45
N TYR A 229 -8.90 0.56 -27.14
CA TYR A 229 -9.56 1.56 -27.98
C TYR A 229 -10.27 2.66 -27.17
N ASP A 230 -10.65 2.41 -25.91
CA ASP A 230 -11.15 3.47 -25.04
C ASP A 230 -10.08 4.49 -24.70
N LEU A 231 -8.83 4.05 -24.56
CA LEU A 231 -7.69 4.91 -24.25
C LEU A 231 -7.08 5.52 -25.51
N CYS A 232 -6.63 4.68 -26.45
CA CYS A 232 -5.85 5.12 -27.59
C CYS A 232 -6.69 5.36 -28.85
N GLY A 233 -7.88 4.77 -28.98
CA GLY A 233 -8.76 4.96 -30.13
C GLY A 233 -9.48 6.31 -30.15
N LYS A 234 -9.73 6.89 -28.98
CA LYS A 234 -10.40 8.19 -28.81
C LYS A 234 -9.40 9.35 -28.78
N ALA A 235 -9.87 10.57 -28.98
CA ALA A 235 -9.05 11.79 -28.97
C ALA A 235 -8.67 12.23 -27.54
N LYS A 236 -7.97 11.35 -26.80
CA LYS A 236 -7.40 11.63 -25.49
C LYS A 236 -5.98 12.20 -25.62
N GLY A 237 -5.64 13.14 -24.75
CA GLY A 237 -4.31 13.75 -24.64
C GLY A 237 -3.62 13.47 -23.30
N ALA A 238 -2.43 14.03 -23.11
CA ALA A 238 -1.63 13.84 -21.89
C ALA A 238 -2.40 14.21 -20.61
N ALA A 239 -3.11 15.33 -20.60
CA ALA A 239 -3.92 15.76 -19.45
C ALA A 239 -5.02 14.74 -19.08
N ASP A 240 -5.64 14.10 -20.08
CA ASP A 240 -6.66 13.09 -19.84
C ASP A 240 -6.06 11.83 -19.17
N TYR A 241 -4.87 11.42 -19.60
CA TYR A 241 -4.18 10.26 -19.03
C TYR A 241 -3.61 10.54 -17.64
N LEU A 242 -3.06 11.73 -17.41
CA LEU A 242 -2.63 12.17 -16.08
C LEU A 242 -3.82 12.18 -15.11
N ALA A 243 -4.97 12.70 -15.52
CA ALA A 243 -6.17 12.67 -14.68
C ALA A 243 -6.62 11.23 -14.34
N ILE A 244 -6.49 10.28 -15.27
CA ILE A 244 -6.73 8.86 -14.98
C ILE A 244 -5.71 8.34 -13.96
N GLY A 245 -4.43 8.61 -14.16
CA GLY A 245 -3.35 8.14 -13.27
C GLY A 245 -3.39 8.78 -11.88
N GLU A 246 -3.85 10.03 -11.78
CA GLU A 246 -4.07 10.73 -10.51
C GLU A 246 -5.31 10.22 -9.78
N ARG A 247 -6.28 9.64 -10.48
CA ARG A 247 -7.55 9.17 -9.88
C ARG A 247 -7.54 7.70 -9.49
N PHE A 248 -6.79 6.87 -10.21
CA PHE A 248 -6.76 5.42 -10.03
C PHE A 248 -5.33 4.92 -9.86
N HIS A 249 -5.06 4.27 -8.73
CA HIS A 249 -3.74 3.68 -8.47
C HIS A 249 -3.46 2.42 -9.28
N THR A 250 -4.52 1.77 -9.80
CA THR A 250 -4.42 0.57 -10.65
C THR A 250 -5.28 0.72 -11.89
N VAL A 251 -4.70 0.45 -13.06
CA VAL A 251 -5.39 0.54 -14.35
C VAL A 251 -5.27 -0.79 -15.09
N PHE A 252 -6.41 -1.38 -15.41
CA PHE A 252 -6.55 -2.56 -16.25
C PHE A 252 -6.79 -2.13 -17.70
N ILE A 253 -5.99 -2.66 -18.62
CA ILE A 253 -6.10 -2.40 -20.05
C ILE A 253 -6.31 -3.73 -20.76
N GLU A 254 -7.46 -3.88 -21.42
CA GLU A 254 -7.81 -5.10 -22.13
C GLU A 254 -7.73 -4.98 -23.65
N ASP A 255 -7.57 -6.13 -24.30
CA ASP A 255 -7.54 -6.30 -25.75
C ASP A 255 -6.53 -5.38 -26.47
N VAL A 256 -5.31 -5.27 -25.95
CA VAL A 256 -4.22 -4.51 -26.59
C VAL A 256 -3.73 -5.25 -27.85
N PRO A 257 -3.89 -4.66 -29.05
CA PRO A 257 -3.51 -5.32 -30.30
C PRO A 257 -2.00 -5.22 -30.54
N LYS A 258 -1.51 -5.98 -31.53
CA LYS A 258 -0.19 -5.72 -32.12
C LYS A 258 -0.26 -4.43 -32.95
N LEU A 259 0.49 -3.40 -32.55
CA LEU A 259 0.53 -2.09 -33.19
C LEU A 259 1.36 -2.14 -34.46
N ARG A 260 0.83 -1.54 -35.54
CA ARG A 260 1.51 -1.44 -36.83
C ARG A 260 2.01 -0.03 -37.08
N TYR A 261 3.04 0.11 -37.90
CA TYR A 261 3.66 1.41 -38.21
C TYR A 261 2.66 2.44 -38.79
N HIS A 262 1.72 2.03 -39.64
CA HIS A 262 0.72 2.94 -40.21
C HIS A 262 -0.31 3.47 -39.18
N GLU A 263 -0.31 2.95 -37.96
CA GLU A 263 -1.18 3.36 -36.86
C GLU A 263 -0.48 4.35 -35.91
N VAL A 264 0.36 5.25 -36.45
CA VAL A 264 1.20 6.22 -35.71
C VAL A 264 0.43 6.95 -34.60
N ASN A 265 -0.83 7.33 -34.84
CA ASN A 265 -1.64 8.02 -33.84
C ASN A 265 -1.97 7.14 -32.62
N LEU A 266 -2.20 5.84 -32.81
CA LEU A 266 -2.41 4.88 -31.72
C LEU A 266 -1.11 4.66 -30.95
N VAL A 267 0.00 4.52 -31.66
CA VAL A 267 1.35 4.36 -31.08
C VAL A 267 1.71 5.57 -30.20
N ARG A 268 1.57 6.79 -30.73
CA ARG A 268 1.84 8.02 -29.97
C ARG A 268 0.95 8.13 -28.73
N ARG A 269 -0.33 7.78 -28.83
CA ARG A 269 -1.25 7.79 -27.67
C ARG A 269 -0.90 6.72 -26.64
N TRP A 270 -0.44 5.54 -27.07
CA TRP A 270 0.04 4.49 -26.17
C TRP A 270 1.28 4.96 -25.41
N ILE A 271 2.27 5.54 -26.12
CA ILE A 271 3.46 6.14 -25.52
C ILE A 271 3.07 7.17 -24.45
N THR A 272 2.22 8.15 -24.80
CA THR A 272 1.79 9.19 -23.87
C THR A 272 1.01 8.63 -22.67
N LEU A 273 0.19 7.59 -22.88
CA LEU A 273 -0.52 6.91 -21.80
C LEU A 273 0.46 6.27 -20.80
N ILE A 274 1.40 5.45 -21.30
CA ILE A 274 2.38 4.76 -20.45
C ILE A 274 3.21 5.79 -19.67
N ASP A 275 3.62 6.88 -20.31
CA ASP A 275 4.38 7.94 -19.68
C ASP A 275 3.62 8.59 -18.51
N ALA A 276 2.34 8.92 -18.73
CA ALA A 276 1.50 9.50 -17.69
C ALA A 276 1.25 8.52 -16.52
N LEU A 277 0.97 7.26 -16.81
CA LEU A 277 0.78 6.22 -15.78
C LEU A 277 2.08 5.96 -15.00
N TYR A 278 3.22 6.02 -15.70
CA TYR A 278 4.54 5.85 -15.10
C TYR A 278 4.88 6.98 -14.13
N GLU A 279 4.60 8.23 -14.51
CA GLU A 279 4.81 9.42 -13.67
C GLU A 279 3.98 9.37 -12.37
N CYS A 280 2.75 8.88 -12.45
CA CYS A 280 1.88 8.69 -11.29
C CYS A 280 2.18 7.41 -10.47
N HIS A 281 3.18 6.60 -10.86
CA HIS A 281 3.45 5.28 -10.27
C HIS A 281 2.22 4.34 -10.25
N VAL A 282 1.41 4.39 -11.31
CA VAL A 282 0.21 3.54 -11.43
C VAL A 282 0.61 2.10 -11.71
N LYS A 283 -0.10 1.17 -11.07
CA LYS A 283 0.04 -0.27 -11.32
C LYS A 283 -0.79 -0.64 -12.54
N MET A 284 -0.10 -0.99 -13.62
CA MET A 284 -0.76 -1.34 -14.87
C MET A 284 -0.91 -2.86 -14.97
N VAL A 285 -2.13 -3.31 -15.31
CA VAL A 285 -2.42 -4.71 -15.64
C VAL A 285 -2.88 -4.76 -17.09
N VAL A 286 -2.20 -5.52 -17.94
CA VAL A 286 -2.44 -5.51 -19.39
C VAL A 286 -2.82 -6.90 -19.88
N HIS A 287 -3.87 -6.98 -20.71
CA HIS A 287 -4.15 -8.12 -21.56
C HIS A 287 -3.90 -7.73 -23.02
N ALA A 288 -2.99 -8.45 -23.70
CA ALA A 288 -2.50 -8.10 -25.02
C ALA A 288 -2.40 -9.32 -25.95
N ALA A 289 -2.45 -9.07 -27.25
CA ALA A 289 -2.24 -10.10 -28.27
C ALA A 289 -0.76 -10.54 -28.40
N THR A 290 0.17 -9.73 -27.88
CA THR A 290 1.64 -9.96 -28.02
C THR A 290 2.38 -9.50 -26.76
N THR A 291 3.63 -9.95 -26.60
CA THR A 291 4.53 -9.47 -25.54
C THR A 291 4.87 -7.98 -25.77
N PRO A 292 5.34 -7.24 -24.73
CA PRO A 292 5.83 -5.87 -24.93
C PRO A 292 6.89 -5.79 -26.02
N ASP A 293 7.69 -6.85 -26.18
CA ASP A 293 8.75 -6.88 -27.17
C ASP A 293 8.27 -6.98 -28.62
N GLU A 294 7.13 -7.64 -28.82
CA GLU A 294 6.55 -7.90 -30.13
C GLU A 294 5.38 -6.94 -30.43
N MET A 295 5.02 -6.08 -29.48
CA MET A 295 3.85 -5.19 -29.55
C MET A 295 3.95 -4.18 -30.69
N PHE A 296 5.14 -3.65 -30.95
CA PHE A 296 5.39 -2.73 -32.06
C PHE A 296 6.64 -3.19 -32.81
N THR A 297 6.46 -3.56 -34.07
CA THR A 297 7.53 -3.98 -34.98
C THR A 297 7.53 -3.07 -36.20
N VAL A 298 8.71 -2.59 -36.58
CA VAL A 298 8.91 -1.67 -37.70
C VAL A 298 9.61 -2.44 -38.83
N ASP A 299 9.19 -2.22 -40.07
CA ASP A 299 9.90 -2.76 -41.23
C ASP A 299 11.25 -2.03 -41.38
N LEU A 300 12.31 -2.74 -41.78
CA LEU A 300 13.71 -2.29 -41.83
C LEU A 300 13.94 -0.94 -42.57
N GLU A 301 13.00 -0.51 -43.42
CA GLU A 301 13.06 0.76 -44.14
C GLU A 301 12.71 2.00 -43.29
N ASN A 302 12.07 1.83 -42.12
CA ASN A 302 11.59 2.91 -41.26
C ASN A 302 12.26 2.94 -39.88
N GLU A 303 13.44 2.32 -39.72
CA GLU A 303 14.18 2.22 -38.44
C GLU A 303 14.58 3.58 -37.81
N HIS A 304 14.57 4.67 -38.58
CA HIS A 304 15.05 5.98 -38.14
C HIS A 304 13.95 7.00 -37.78
N CYS A 305 12.71 6.57 -37.55
CA CYS A 305 11.63 7.47 -37.15
C CYS A 305 11.62 7.72 -35.62
N ASP A 306 11.32 8.96 -35.21
CA ASP A 306 11.29 9.39 -33.81
C ASP A 306 10.37 8.50 -32.93
N GLU A 307 9.32 7.94 -33.51
CA GLU A 307 8.39 7.03 -32.84
C GLU A 307 9.02 5.71 -32.42
N VAL A 308 9.97 5.19 -33.19
CA VAL A 308 10.65 3.92 -32.88
C VAL A 308 11.50 4.10 -31.62
N PHE A 309 12.31 5.17 -31.59
CA PHE A 309 13.09 5.54 -30.41
C PHE A 309 12.22 5.88 -29.19
N ALA A 310 11.07 6.53 -29.40
CA ALA A 310 10.13 6.81 -28.33
C ALA A 310 9.52 5.53 -27.77
N PHE A 311 9.20 4.56 -28.63
CA PHE A 311 8.61 3.28 -28.23
C PHE A 311 9.61 2.40 -27.47
N ASP A 312 10.91 2.43 -27.79
CA ASP A 312 11.93 1.71 -27.03
C ASP A 312 12.00 2.16 -25.56
N ARG A 313 11.85 3.47 -25.31
CA ARG A 313 11.73 3.99 -23.93
C ARG A 313 10.46 3.49 -23.26
N THR A 314 9.34 3.48 -23.99
CA THR A 314 8.06 2.95 -23.51
C THR A 314 8.17 1.47 -23.13
N ARG A 315 8.85 0.66 -23.94
CA ARG A 315 9.13 -0.76 -23.65
C ARG A 315 9.92 -0.92 -22.35
N SER A 316 11.00 -0.16 -22.17
CA SER A 316 11.78 -0.19 -20.94
C SER A 316 10.95 0.20 -19.70
N ARG A 317 10.06 1.20 -19.83
CA ARG A 317 9.14 1.58 -18.76
C ARG A 317 8.13 0.47 -18.46
N MET A 318 7.57 -0.17 -19.47
CA MET A 318 6.65 -1.29 -19.29
C MET A 318 7.34 -2.46 -18.58
N GLU A 319 8.59 -2.78 -18.90
CA GLU A 319 9.37 -3.79 -18.17
C GLU A 319 9.64 -3.38 -16.72
N GLU A 320 10.02 -2.13 -16.46
CA GLU A 320 10.19 -1.63 -15.09
C GLU A 320 8.87 -1.71 -14.30
N MET A 321 7.74 -1.33 -14.93
CA MET A 321 6.40 -1.36 -14.32
C MET A 321 5.96 -2.78 -13.91
N ARG A 322 6.56 -3.82 -14.52
CA ARG A 322 6.35 -5.23 -14.16
C ARG A 322 7.23 -5.69 -13.00
N SER A 323 8.27 -4.95 -12.65
CA SER A 323 9.21 -5.32 -11.59
C SER A 323 8.58 -5.22 -10.19
N GLU A 324 9.00 -6.09 -9.27
CA GLU A 324 8.60 -5.99 -7.86
C GLU A 324 8.93 -4.61 -7.26
N ALA A 325 10.08 -4.05 -7.63
CA ALA A 325 10.52 -2.76 -7.12
C ALA A 325 9.53 -1.65 -7.48
N TYR A 326 9.01 -1.68 -8.72
CA TYR A 326 8.00 -0.73 -9.17
C TYR A 326 6.64 -0.99 -8.54
N LEU A 327 6.20 -2.25 -8.44
CA LEU A 327 4.92 -2.60 -7.80
C LEU A 327 4.87 -2.22 -6.30
N LYS A 328 6.05 -2.05 -5.67
CA LYS A 328 6.24 -1.53 -4.30
C LYS A 328 6.34 -0.01 -4.22
N LYS A 329 6.48 0.72 -5.35
CA LYS A 329 6.50 2.19 -5.35
C LYS A 329 5.16 2.73 -4.86
N LYS A 330 5.22 3.86 -4.14
CA LYS A 330 4.03 4.58 -3.69
C LYS A 330 3.40 5.31 -4.87
N TRP A 331 2.10 5.12 -5.07
CA TRP A 331 1.28 5.83 -6.04
C TRP A 331 1.30 7.35 -5.76
N VAL A 332 1.30 8.14 -6.84
CA VAL A 332 1.32 9.61 -6.81
C VAL A 332 0.05 10.10 -7.49
N GLY A 333 -1.00 10.30 -6.70
CA GLY A 333 -2.30 10.78 -7.16
C GLY A 333 -3.15 11.35 -6.02
N SER A 334 -4.41 11.67 -6.32
CA SER A 334 -5.38 12.24 -5.40
C SER A 334 -6.72 11.50 -5.47
N ARG A 335 -7.19 10.99 -4.32
CA ARG A 335 -8.54 10.43 -4.22
C ARG A 335 -9.59 11.55 -4.12
N PRO A 336 -10.82 11.30 -4.59
CA PRO A 336 -11.94 12.20 -4.39
C PRO A 336 -12.19 12.37 -2.89
N ARG A 337 -12.51 13.59 -2.48
CA ARG A 337 -12.96 13.89 -1.11
C ARG A 337 -14.36 13.36 -0.84
#